data_AF-A0AA41VFA7-F1
#
_entry.id   AF-A0AA41VFA7-F1
#
_cell.length_a   1.000
_cell.length_b   1.000
_cell.length_c   1.000
_cell.angle_alpha   90.00
_cell.angle_beta   90.00
_cell.angle_gamma   90.00
#
_symmetry.space_group_name_H-M   'P 1'
#
loop_
_entity.id
_entity.type
_entity.pdbx_description
1 polymer ?
#
loop_
_entity_poly.entity_id
_entity_poly.type
_entity_poly.pdbx_seq_one_letter_code
_entity_poly.pdbx_strand_id
1 'polypeptide(L)'
;MATTIVQQSGGQYHVLLIIADGQVTRSVDTERGHLSPQEQRTVDAIVKASEYPLSIVLVGVGDGPWEMMKEFDDNIPARAFDNFQFVNFTEIMSKSSPEKRKETEFALSALMEIPSQYKATLDLNLLGSKNSKAVERVPLPPPLYSAAAAAANSCSTKPSPSPSSSYKQSSPSYSGPKPSVGTAPPASFSDFDNKVCPICLTNPKDMAFGCGHQ
;
A
#
# COMPACT_ATOMS: atom_id res chain seq x y z
N MET A 1 6.65 -2.02 -2.75
CA MET A 1 5.37 -1.89 -2.04
C MET A 1 4.82 -3.28 -1.75
N ALA A 2 4.29 -4.05 -2.69
CA ALA A 2 3.92 -5.46 -2.42
C ALA A 2 5.15 -6.41 -2.31
N THR A 3 6.06 -6.38 -3.28
CA THR A 3 7.31 -7.18 -3.24
C THR A 3 8.19 -6.88 -2.02
N THR A 4 8.20 -5.62 -1.58
CA THR A 4 8.86 -5.18 -0.33
C THR A 4 8.22 -5.82 0.90
N ILE A 5 6.89 -5.88 0.98
CA ILE A 5 6.17 -6.56 2.07
C ILE A 5 6.51 -8.06 2.07
N VAL A 6 6.51 -8.69 0.90
CA VAL A 6 6.88 -10.12 0.76
C VAL A 6 8.28 -10.38 1.31
N GLN A 7 9.28 -9.55 0.98
CA GLN A 7 10.62 -9.68 1.57
C GLN A 7 10.62 -9.47 3.09
N GLN A 8 9.97 -8.42 3.58
CA GLN A 8 9.93 -8.08 5.00
C GLN A 8 9.25 -9.19 5.83
N SER A 9 8.29 -9.89 5.23
CA SER A 9 7.65 -11.08 5.82
C SER A 9 8.54 -12.33 5.86
N GLY A 10 9.74 -12.28 5.25
CA GLY A 10 10.63 -13.43 5.11
C GLY A 10 10.30 -14.33 3.92
N GLY A 11 9.65 -13.81 2.88
CA GLY A 11 9.25 -14.58 1.71
C GLY A 11 7.99 -15.42 1.93
N GLN A 12 7.05 -14.95 2.75
CA GLN A 12 5.73 -15.58 2.87
C GLN A 12 4.89 -15.29 1.63
N TYR A 13 3.99 -16.21 1.30
CA TYR A 13 3.07 -16.05 0.18
C TYR A 13 2.07 -14.93 0.44
N HIS A 14 1.87 -14.05 -0.53
CA HIS A 14 0.90 -12.96 -0.46
C HIS A 14 0.04 -12.90 -1.73
N VAL A 15 -1.18 -12.40 -1.57
CA VAL A 15 -2.07 -12.03 -2.67
C VAL A 15 -2.29 -10.52 -2.61
N LEU A 16 -1.90 -9.81 -3.67
CA LEU A 16 -2.16 -8.38 -3.85
C LEU A 16 -3.48 -8.22 -4.60
N LEU A 17 -4.50 -7.70 -3.91
CA LEU A 17 -5.77 -7.32 -4.53
C LEU A 17 -5.73 -5.83 -4.91
N ILE A 18 -5.86 -5.53 -6.19
CA ILE A 18 -5.93 -4.16 -6.71
C ILE A 18 -7.35 -3.91 -7.20
N ILE A 19 -8.01 -2.86 -6.70
CA ILE A 19 -9.32 -2.42 -7.20
C ILE A 19 -9.08 -1.17 -8.05
N ALA A 20 -9.44 -1.23 -9.32
CA ALA A 20 -9.19 -0.14 -10.27
C ALA A 20 -10.28 -0.03 -11.34
N ASP A 21 -10.34 1.12 -12.01
CA ASP A 21 -11.30 1.43 -13.07
C ASP A 21 -10.81 1.10 -14.50
N GLY A 22 -9.65 0.44 -14.62
CA GLY A 22 -9.10 -0.06 -15.88
C GLY A 22 -8.33 0.96 -16.72
N GLN A 23 -8.29 2.22 -16.29
CA GLN A 23 -7.60 3.29 -17.01
C GLN A 23 -6.10 3.31 -16.68
N VAL A 24 -5.33 2.35 -17.23
CA VAL A 24 -3.88 2.56 -17.33
C VAL A 24 -3.66 3.66 -18.36
N THR A 25 -3.01 4.76 -17.97
CA THR A 25 -2.88 5.97 -18.80
C THR A 25 -2.24 5.63 -20.15
N ARG A 26 -3.06 5.53 -21.20
CA ARG A 26 -2.60 5.52 -22.60
C ARG A 26 -2.24 6.93 -23.00
N SER A 27 -1.04 7.13 -23.54
CA SER A 27 -0.77 8.38 -24.24
C SER A 27 -1.61 8.38 -25.53
N VAL A 28 -2.26 9.49 -25.85
CA VAL A 28 -2.98 9.67 -27.13
C VAL A 28 -2.04 9.51 -28.33
N ASP A 29 -0.73 9.66 -28.11
CA ASP A 29 0.33 9.54 -29.12
C ASP A 29 0.84 8.09 -29.29
N THR A 30 0.28 7.12 -28.55
CA THR A 30 0.74 5.73 -28.64
C THR A 30 0.16 5.08 -29.89
N GLU A 31 1.02 4.70 -30.84
CA GLU A 31 0.61 3.98 -32.05
C GLU A 31 -0.07 2.65 -31.70
N ARG A 32 -1.01 2.20 -32.55
CA ARG A 32 -1.71 0.91 -32.34
C ARG A 32 -0.69 -0.22 -32.25
N GLY A 33 -0.65 -0.89 -31.10
CA GLY A 33 0.23 -2.03 -30.85
C GLY A 33 1.47 -1.72 -30.00
N HIS A 34 1.71 -0.46 -29.63
CA HIS A 34 2.77 -0.09 -28.70
C HIS A 34 2.21 0.22 -27.30
N LEU A 35 3.00 -0.10 -26.27
CA LEU A 35 2.65 0.20 -24.87
C LEU A 35 3.08 1.62 -24.50
N SER A 36 2.25 2.31 -23.71
CA SER A 36 2.62 3.59 -23.09
C SER A 36 3.74 3.40 -22.05
N PRO A 37 4.46 4.46 -21.66
CA PRO A 37 5.46 4.36 -20.59
C PRO A 37 4.90 3.83 -19.27
N GLN A 38 3.63 4.11 -18.96
CA GLN A 38 2.93 3.62 -17.77
C GLN A 38 2.59 2.13 -17.90
N GLU A 39 2.11 1.71 -19.06
CA GLU A 39 1.82 0.30 -19.37
C GLU A 39 3.08 -0.55 -19.30
N GLN A 40 4.17 -0.10 -19.95
CA GLN A 40 5.45 -0.81 -19.92
C GLN A 40 5.97 -0.96 -18.48
N ARG A 41 5.92 0.09 -17.65
CA ARG A 41 6.31 0.02 -16.24
C ARG A 41 5.45 -0.94 -15.43
N THR A 42 4.17 -1.09 -15.82
CA THR A 42 3.25 -2.02 -15.17
C THR A 42 3.62 -3.45 -15.54
N VAL A 43 3.84 -3.73 -16.82
CA VAL A 43 4.32 -5.03 -17.31
C VAL A 43 5.65 -5.41 -16.64
N ASP A 44 6.62 -4.51 -16.63
CA ASP A 44 7.93 -4.73 -15.99
C ASP A 44 7.78 -5.02 -14.49
N ALA A 45 6.82 -4.37 -13.82
CA ALA A 45 6.53 -4.61 -12.42
C ALA A 45 5.88 -5.98 -12.17
N ILE A 46 5.00 -6.45 -13.06
CA ILE A 46 4.39 -7.78 -12.98
C ILE A 46 5.44 -8.86 -13.22
N VAL A 47 6.26 -8.72 -14.27
CA VAL A 47 7.38 -9.63 -14.57
C VAL A 47 8.32 -9.71 -13.37
N LYS A 48 8.72 -8.57 -12.80
CA LYS A 48 9.56 -8.54 -11.59
C LYS A 48 8.87 -9.16 -10.38
N ALA A 49 7.55 -9.00 -10.24
CA ALA A 49 6.80 -9.62 -9.15
C ALA A 49 6.76 -11.15 -9.24
N SER A 50 6.91 -11.73 -10.44
CA SER A 50 6.97 -13.19 -10.62
C SER A 50 8.23 -13.84 -10.03
N GLU A 51 9.23 -13.06 -9.63
CA GLU A 51 10.41 -13.54 -8.88
C GLU A 51 10.15 -13.64 -7.35
N TYR A 52 8.91 -13.45 -6.91
CA TYR A 52 8.50 -13.45 -5.51
C TYR A 52 7.31 -14.39 -5.31
N PRO A 53 7.08 -14.92 -4.09
CA PRO A 53 5.86 -15.65 -3.77
C PRO A 53 4.67 -14.68 -3.63
N LEU A 54 4.26 -14.09 -4.76
CA LEU A 54 3.26 -13.04 -4.84
C LEU A 54 2.34 -13.27 -6.03
N SER A 55 1.05 -13.39 -5.75
CA SER A 55 -0.02 -13.35 -6.75
C SER A 55 -0.68 -11.99 -6.77
N ILE A 56 -1.13 -11.56 -7.95
CA ILE A 56 -1.79 -10.28 -8.16
C ILE A 56 -3.19 -10.55 -8.73
N VAL A 57 -4.22 -9.99 -8.11
CA VAL A 57 -5.59 -10.03 -8.60
C VAL A 57 -6.04 -8.59 -8.84
N LEU A 58 -6.33 -8.27 -10.09
CA LEU A 58 -6.88 -6.98 -10.49
C LEU A 58 -8.40 -7.09 -10.64
N VAL A 59 -9.11 -6.37 -9.78
CA VAL A 59 -10.57 -6.26 -9.79
C VAL A 59 -10.96 -4.98 -10.52
N GLY A 60 -11.51 -5.15 -11.72
CA GLY A 60 -12.01 -4.08 -12.55
C GLY A 60 -13.42 -3.63 -12.15
N VAL A 61 -13.57 -2.36 -11.78
CA VAL A 61 -14.87 -1.72 -11.49
C VAL A 61 -15.17 -0.60 -12.50
N GLY A 62 -16.44 -0.32 -12.77
CA GLY A 62 -16.86 0.63 -13.81
C GLY A 62 -16.86 0.04 -15.23
N ASP A 63 -16.82 0.93 -16.22
CA ASP A 63 -17.18 0.64 -17.61
C ASP A 63 -16.02 0.08 -18.46
N GLY A 64 -14.77 0.21 -17.99
CA GLY A 64 -13.58 -0.13 -18.78
C GLY A 64 -13.13 1.03 -19.68
N PRO A 65 -12.34 0.77 -20.75
CA PRO A 65 -12.06 -0.52 -21.42
C PRO A 65 -11.19 -1.51 -20.61
N TRP A 66 -11.35 -2.81 -20.86
CA TRP A 66 -10.66 -3.90 -20.13
C TRP A 66 -9.76 -4.77 -21.02
N GLU A 67 -9.66 -4.47 -22.31
CA GLU A 67 -8.95 -5.26 -23.32
C GLU A 67 -7.49 -5.47 -22.94
N MET A 68 -6.82 -4.44 -22.41
CA MET A 68 -5.44 -4.55 -21.95
C MET A 68 -5.27 -5.42 -20.73
N MET A 69 -6.22 -5.35 -19.79
CA MET A 69 -6.13 -6.14 -18.56
C MET A 69 -6.32 -7.62 -18.87
N LYS A 70 -7.13 -7.93 -19.90
CA LYS A 70 -7.23 -9.28 -20.48
C LYS A 70 -5.95 -9.69 -21.21
N GLU A 71 -5.32 -8.78 -21.96
CA GLU A 71 -4.04 -9.06 -22.63
C GLU A 71 -2.92 -9.38 -21.62
N PHE A 72 -2.92 -8.71 -20.47
CA PHE A 72 -1.98 -8.96 -19.37
C PHE A 72 -2.25 -10.27 -18.62
N ASP A 73 -3.49 -10.76 -18.61
CA ASP A 73 -3.85 -12.07 -18.07
C ASP A 73 -3.11 -13.17 -18.85
N ASP A 74 -3.30 -13.18 -20.18
CA ASP A 74 -2.89 -14.29 -21.05
C ASP A 74 -1.44 -14.18 -21.55
N ASN A 75 -0.90 -12.97 -21.78
CA ASN A 75 0.27 -12.77 -22.64
C ASN A 75 1.34 -11.81 -22.08
N ILE A 76 1.76 -11.98 -20.83
CA ILE A 76 2.97 -11.29 -20.32
C ILE A 76 4.22 -12.15 -20.60
N PRO A 77 5.09 -11.77 -21.56
CA PRO A 77 6.32 -12.50 -21.82
C PRO A 77 7.31 -12.35 -20.65
N ALA A 78 8.19 -13.36 -20.49
CA ALA A 78 9.32 -13.38 -19.55
C ALA A 78 8.98 -13.48 -18.05
N ARG A 79 7.71 -13.67 -17.66
CA ARG A 79 7.37 -14.01 -16.26
C ARG A 79 7.83 -15.43 -15.88
N ALA A 80 8.29 -15.62 -14.65
CA ALA A 80 8.77 -16.91 -14.16
C ALA A 80 7.63 -17.93 -13.95
N PHE A 81 6.45 -17.44 -13.59
CA PHE A 81 5.19 -18.16 -13.56
C PHE A 81 4.04 -17.18 -13.80
N ASP A 82 2.86 -17.70 -14.09
CA ASP A 82 1.65 -16.88 -14.18
C ASP A 82 1.28 -16.35 -12.79
N ASN A 83 1.33 -15.04 -12.57
CA ASN A 83 1.12 -14.45 -11.26
C ASN A 83 0.10 -13.30 -11.25
N PHE A 84 -0.71 -13.18 -12.32
CA PHE A 84 -1.64 -12.08 -12.51
C PHE A 84 -2.98 -12.61 -12.99
N GLN A 85 -4.06 -12.23 -12.29
CA GLN A 85 -5.44 -12.54 -12.64
C GLN A 85 -6.24 -11.24 -12.81
N PHE A 86 -6.96 -11.09 -13.92
CA PHE A 86 -7.96 -10.03 -14.08
C PHE A 86 -9.39 -10.53 -13.81
N VAL A 87 -10.19 -9.75 -13.06
CA VAL A 87 -11.61 -10.03 -12.80
C VAL A 87 -12.45 -8.79 -13.08
N ASN A 88 -13.41 -8.91 -14.00
CA ASN A 88 -14.39 -7.85 -14.28
C ASN A 88 -15.54 -7.90 -13.27
N PHE A 89 -15.43 -7.13 -12.19
CA PHE A 89 -16.43 -7.09 -11.13
C PHE A 89 -17.76 -6.52 -11.60
N THR A 90 -17.73 -5.43 -12.39
CA THR A 90 -18.94 -4.79 -12.92
C THR A 90 -19.76 -5.78 -13.74
N GLU A 91 -19.09 -6.54 -14.62
CA GLU A 91 -19.75 -7.54 -15.45
C GLU A 91 -20.41 -8.64 -14.60
N ILE A 92 -19.69 -9.21 -13.63
CA ILE A 92 -20.25 -10.25 -12.74
C ILE A 92 -21.45 -9.69 -11.96
N MET A 93 -21.33 -8.50 -11.41
CA MET A 93 -22.37 -7.90 -10.57
C MET A 93 -23.60 -7.43 -11.36
N SER A 94 -23.43 -7.18 -12.67
CA SER A 94 -24.52 -6.81 -13.59
C SER A 94 -25.39 -7.98 -14.06
N LYS A 95 -24.95 -9.23 -13.84
CA LYS A 95 -25.72 -10.43 -14.23
C LYS A 95 -27.06 -10.51 -13.48
N SER A 96 -28.07 -11.06 -14.15
CA SER A 96 -29.44 -11.20 -13.61
C SER A 96 -29.60 -12.33 -12.58
N SER A 97 -28.51 -12.79 -11.95
CA SER A 97 -28.50 -13.88 -10.98
C SER A 97 -28.67 -13.38 -9.53
N PRO A 98 -29.10 -14.24 -8.60
CA PRO A 98 -29.16 -13.91 -7.17
C PRO A 98 -27.80 -13.43 -6.64
N GLU A 99 -27.83 -12.51 -5.68
CA GLU A 99 -26.63 -11.89 -5.08
C GLU A 99 -25.58 -12.90 -4.62
N LYS A 100 -25.98 -13.91 -3.84
CA LYS A 100 -25.09 -14.99 -3.39
C LYS A 100 -24.37 -15.72 -4.53
N ARG A 101 -25.04 -15.87 -5.68
CA ARG A 101 -24.43 -16.50 -6.86
C ARG A 101 -23.39 -15.58 -7.50
N LYS A 102 -23.64 -14.27 -7.53
CA LYS A 102 -22.69 -13.26 -8.03
C LYS A 102 -21.46 -13.16 -7.14
N GLU A 103 -21.64 -13.19 -5.81
CA GLU A 103 -20.54 -13.24 -4.84
C GLU A 103 -19.69 -14.50 -5.01
N THR A 104 -20.35 -15.67 -5.16
CA THR A 104 -19.66 -16.94 -5.37
C THR A 104 -18.90 -16.94 -6.69
N GLU A 105 -19.50 -16.41 -7.75
CA GLU A 105 -18.86 -16.27 -9.05
C GLU A 105 -17.66 -15.33 -9.00
N PHE A 106 -17.78 -14.18 -8.35
CA PHE A 106 -16.67 -13.27 -8.12
C PHE A 106 -15.54 -13.92 -7.32
N ALA A 107 -15.87 -14.58 -6.21
CA ALA A 107 -14.87 -15.25 -5.37
C ALA A 107 -14.16 -16.37 -6.14
N LEU A 108 -14.89 -17.15 -6.94
CA LEU A 108 -14.32 -18.19 -7.79
C LEU A 108 -13.39 -17.57 -8.84
N SER A 109 -13.83 -16.55 -9.57
CA SER A 109 -13.00 -15.87 -10.58
C SER A 109 -11.75 -15.23 -9.98
N ALA A 110 -11.84 -14.66 -8.77
CA ALA A 110 -10.69 -14.04 -8.11
C ALA A 110 -9.68 -15.06 -7.56
N LEU A 111 -10.12 -16.28 -7.24
CA LEU A 111 -9.30 -17.28 -6.55
C LEU A 111 -8.94 -18.49 -7.40
N MET A 112 -9.48 -18.63 -8.61
CA MET A 112 -9.33 -19.85 -9.41
C MET A 112 -7.88 -20.18 -9.77
N GLU A 113 -7.02 -19.17 -9.90
CA GLU A 113 -5.60 -19.36 -10.18
C GLU A 113 -4.72 -19.45 -8.93
N ILE A 114 -5.20 -18.97 -7.78
CA ILE A 114 -4.38 -18.92 -6.56
C ILE A 114 -3.79 -20.29 -6.17
N PRO A 115 -4.49 -21.43 -6.27
CA PRO A 115 -3.91 -22.74 -5.99
C PRO A 115 -2.74 -23.13 -6.90
N SER A 116 -2.85 -22.89 -8.22
CA SER A 116 -1.79 -23.21 -9.18
C SER A 116 -0.61 -22.26 -9.03
N GLN A 117 -0.88 -20.97 -8.83
CA GLN A 117 0.12 -19.93 -8.58
C GLN A 117 0.92 -20.23 -7.31
N TYR A 118 0.25 -20.56 -6.20
CA TYR A 118 0.92 -20.98 -4.96
C TYR A 118 1.85 -22.17 -5.19
N LYS A 119 1.37 -23.20 -5.90
CA LYS A 119 2.19 -24.37 -6.23
C LYS A 119 3.42 -23.98 -7.07
N ALA A 120 3.27 -23.11 -8.06
CA ALA A 120 4.39 -22.62 -8.85
C ALA A 120 5.47 -21.94 -7.99
N THR A 121 5.08 -21.19 -6.95
CA THR A 121 6.03 -20.56 -6.03
C THR A 121 6.82 -21.58 -5.19
N LEU A 122 6.24 -22.74 -4.90
CA LEU A 122 6.93 -23.86 -4.27
C LEU A 122 7.92 -24.51 -5.24
N ASP A 123 7.46 -24.83 -6.45
CA ASP A 123 8.26 -25.50 -7.49
C ASP A 123 9.47 -24.64 -7.92
N LEU A 124 9.32 -23.31 -7.91
CA LEU A 124 10.37 -22.33 -8.19
C LEU A 124 11.23 -21.98 -6.96
N ASN A 125 10.99 -22.59 -5.79
CA ASN A 125 11.69 -22.33 -4.53
C ASN A 125 11.71 -20.85 -4.10
N LEU A 126 10.61 -20.12 -4.40
CA LEU A 126 10.46 -18.71 -4.05
C LEU A 126 10.00 -18.53 -2.60
N LEU A 127 9.28 -19.51 -2.06
CA LEU A 127 8.75 -19.45 -0.70
C LEU A 127 9.86 -19.54 0.36
N GLY A 128 9.87 -18.61 1.30
CA GLY A 128 10.91 -18.51 2.35
C GLY A 128 12.25 -17.94 1.87
N SER A 129 12.39 -17.65 0.56
CA SER A 129 13.61 -17.10 -0.02
C SER A 129 13.66 -15.57 0.14
N LYS A 130 14.65 -15.06 0.87
CA LYS A 130 14.93 -13.62 0.93
C LYS A 130 15.67 -13.18 -0.34
N ASN A 131 14.91 -12.71 -1.32
CA ASN A 131 15.48 -12.24 -2.58
C ASN A 131 16.33 -10.98 -2.31
N SER A 132 17.64 -10.98 -2.57
CA SER A 132 18.55 -9.88 -2.17
C SER A 132 18.47 -8.63 -3.06
N LYS A 133 17.69 -8.68 -4.15
CA LYS A 133 17.65 -7.67 -5.20
C LYS A 133 16.45 -6.71 -5.13
N ALA A 134 15.52 -6.86 -4.19
CA ALA A 134 14.37 -5.97 -4.23
C ALA A 134 14.69 -4.56 -3.73
N VAL A 135 14.14 -3.61 -4.46
CA VAL A 135 14.23 -2.19 -4.14
C VAL A 135 13.22 -1.91 -3.03
N GLU A 136 13.70 -1.39 -1.92
CA GLU A 136 12.84 -0.91 -0.85
C GLU A 136 12.01 0.27 -1.38
N ARG A 137 10.68 0.14 -1.35
CA ARG A 137 9.78 1.27 -1.58
C ARG A 137 9.12 1.63 -0.26
N VAL A 138 9.28 2.89 0.14
CA VAL A 138 8.64 3.46 1.32
C VAL A 138 7.29 4.06 0.90
N PRO A 139 6.17 3.63 1.49
CA PRO A 139 4.87 4.27 1.24
C PRO A 139 4.89 5.70 1.78
N LEU A 140 4.28 6.63 1.03
CA LEU A 140 4.05 7.99 1.52
C LEU A 140 2.97 7.97 2.62
N PRO A 141 3.02 8.89 3.60
CA PRO A 141 1.93 9.04 4.55
C PRO A 141 0.64 9.41 3.82
N PRO A 142 -0.54 8.98 4.34
CA PRO A 142 -1.81 9.35 3.74
C PRO A 142 -1.94 10.88 3.68
N PRO A 143 -2.45 11.45 2.56
CA PRO A 143 -2.63 12.89 2.44
C PRO A 143 -3.58 13.38 3.54
N LEU A 144 -3.08 14.25 4.42
CA LEU A 144 -3.89 14.87 5.44
C LEU A 144 -4.77 15.94 4.78
N TYR A 145 -6.00 15.59 4.46
CA TYR A 145 -7.02 16.58 4.06
C TYR A 145 -7.32 17.46 5.28
N SER A 146 -6.80 18.67 5.21
CA SER A 146 -6.62 19.55 6.36
C SER A 146 -7.94 20.17 6.82
N ALA A 147 -8.47 19.67 7.93
CA ALA A 147 -9.10 20.49 8.96
C ALA A 147 -8.06 21.29 9.80
N ALA A 148 -6.80 21.34 9.35
CA ALA A 148 -5.72 22.13 9.94
C ALA A 148 -5.47 23.47 9.20
N ALA A 149 -6.43 23.94 8.40
CA ALA A 149 -6.49 25.34 7.96
C ALA A 149 -7.03 26.28 9.07
N ALA A 150 -7.62 25.73 10.14
CA ALA A 150 -8.13 26.51 11.27
C ALA A 150 -7.11 26.69 12.43
N ALA A 151 -6.02 25.93 12.45
CA ALA A 151 -5.01 25.99 13.52
C ALA A 151 -3.78 26.85 13.17
N ALA A 152 -3.69 27.36 11.94
CA ALA A 152 -2.59 28.25 11.52
C ALA A 152 -2.77 29.72 11.95
N ASN A 153 -3.88 30.08 12.61
CA ASN A 153 -4.19 31.45 13.04
C ASN A 153 -3.98 31.71 14.55
N SER A 154 -3.06 30.99 15.21
CA SER A 154 -2.62 31.37 16.55
C SER A 154 -1.12 31.15 16.80
N CYS A 155 -0.27 31.80 16.01
CA CYS A 155 1.06 32.18 16.49
C CYS A 155 1.46 33.55 15.94
N SER A 156 0.73 34.58 16.37
CA SER A 156 1.25 35.95 16.34
C SER A 156 2.27 36.13 17.48
N THR A 157 3.51 35.72 17.27
CA THR A 157 4.65 36.30 17.98
C THR A 157 5.70 36.74 16.98
N LYS A 158 5.87 38.06 16.93
CA LYS A 158 6.73 38.84 16.05
C LYS A 158 8.19 38.36 16.06
N PRO A 159 8.90 38.34 14.92
CA PRO A 159 10.36 38.34 14.91
C PRO A 159 10.88 39.79 14.98
N SER A 160 11.72 40.08 15.97
CA SER A 160 12.52 41.32 16.04
C SER A 160 13.98 40.98 15.68
N PRO A 161 14.72 41.87 14.98
CA PRO A 161 15.96 41.52 14.31
C PRO A 161 17.19 41.51 15.24
N SER A 162 18.21 40.79 14.79
CA SER A 162 19.53 40.58 15.40
C SER A 162 20.27 41.87 15.80
N PRO A 163 21.29 41.76 16.66
CA PRO A 163 22.63 41.95 16.10
C PRO A 163 23.71 41.00 16.63
N SER A 164 24.72 40.87 15.77
CA SER A 164 26.01 40.20 15.86
C SER A 164 26.87 40.54 17.09
N SER A 165 27.62 39.55 17.60
CA SER A 165 29.01 39.74 18.02
C SER A 165 29.71 38.38 18.24
N SER A 166 30.81 38.21 17.52
CA SER A 166 31.93 37.30 17.78
C SER A 166 32.39 37.29 19.24
N TYR A 167 32.90 36.16 19.75
CA TYR A 167 34.28 35.97 20.25
C TYR A 167 34.51 34.51 20.66
N LYS A 168 35.71 34.00 20.35
CA LYS A 168 36.23 32.67 20.69
C LYS A 168 36.55 32.57 22.19
N GLN A 169 36.44 31.37 22.78
CA GLN A 169 37.48 30.88 23.69
C GLN A 169 37.43 29.37 23.94
N SER A 170 38.62 28.81 24.14
CA SER A 170 39.03 27.41 24.13
C SER A 170 38.84 26.70 25.49
N SER A 171 38.88 25.36 25.42
CA SER A 171 38.96 24.21 26.37
C SER A 171 39.66 24.39 27.74
N PRO A 172 39.80 23.38 28.69
CA PRO A 172 39.50 21.92 28.63
C PRO A 172 39.08 21.14 29.94
N SER A 173 38.76 19.83 29.76
CA SER A 173 39.02 18.63 30.63
C SER A 173 38.26 18.44 31.98
N TYR A 174 37.86 17.26 32.51
CA TYR A 174 38.51 15.92 32.66
C TYR A 174 37.50 14.82 33.20
N SER A 175 37.84 13.51 33.02
CA SER A 175 37.45 12.26 33.76
C SER A 175 36.01 11.68 33.85
N GLY A 176 35.85 10.38 33.49
CA GLY A 176 34.73 9.46 33.85
C GLY A 176 34.98 8.71 35.18
N PRO A 177 34.43 7.49 35.48
CA PRO A 177 33.33 6.67 34.89
C PRO A 177 32.29 6.02 35.89
N LYS A 178 31.07 5.67 35.40
CA LYS A 178 30.06 4.58 35.77
C LYS A 178 29.72 4.22 37.26
N PRO A 179 28.74 3.32 37.58
CA PRO A 179 27.31 3.17 37.21
C PRO A 179 26.37 2.98 38.45
N SER A 180 25.05 3.16 38.36
CA SER A 180 24.06 2.36 39.14
C SER A 180 22.59 2.73 38.87
N VAL A 181 21.76 1.73 39.13
CA VAL A 181 20.32 1.54 38.90
C VAL A 181 19.46 2.40 39.83
N GLY A 182 18.33 2.95 39.34
CA GLY A 182 17.32 3.63 40.15
C GLY A 182 16.01 3.88 39.40
N THR A 183 14.94 3.30 39.93
CA THR A 183 13.54 3.21 39.50
C THR A 183 12.85 4.53 39.13
N ALA A 184 12.06 4.55 38.03
CA ALA A 184 11.17 5.66 37.67
C ALA A 184 9.70 5.37 38.09
N PRO A 185 8.93 6.39 38.52
CA PRO A 185 7.54 6.25 39.00
C PRO A 185 6.53 6.08 37.84
N PRO A 186 5.28 5.61 38.12
CA PRO A 186 4.32 5.25 37.08
C PRO A 186 3.79 6.49 36.34
N ALA A 187 3.61 6.35 35.02
CA ALA A 187 2.95 7.33 34.18
C ALA A 187 1.48 7.47 34.57
N SER A 188 1.06 8.72 34.77
CA SER A 188 -0.34 9.10 34.97
C SER A 188 -1.17 8.71 33.75
N PHE A 189 -2.16 7.82 33.96
CA PHE A 189 -3.20 7.54 32.98
C PHE A 189 -4.19 8.71 32.97
N SER A 190 -4.05 9.62 32.03
CA SER A 190 -5.08 10.60 31.69
C SER A 190 -5.14 10.78 30.17
N ASP A 191 -5.69 9.79 29.47
CA ASP A 191 -5.99 9.90 28.04
C ASP A 191 -7.15 8.97 27.62
N PHE A 192 -8.20 8.91 28.46
CA PHE A 192 -9.40 8.11 28.17
C PHE A 192 -10.51 8.87 27.44
N ASP A 193 -10.35 10.16 27.13
CA ASP A 193 -11.46 10.99 26.62
C ASP A 193 -11.64 11.02 25.09
N ASN A 194 -10.78 10.35 24.30
CA ASN A 194 -10.81 10.49 22.83
C ASN A 194 -11.32 9.29 22.03
N LYS A 195 -12.00 8.33 22.66
CA LYS A 195 -12.44 7.10 21.98
C LYS A 195 -13.84 7.16 21.36
N VAL A 196 -14.60 8.25 21.52
CA VAL A 196 -16.00 8.32 21.08
C VAL A 196 -16.18 9.33 19.94
N CYS A 197 -17.00 8.98 18.94
CA CYS A 197 -17.34 9.87 17.82
C CYS A 197 -18.11 11.11 18.34
N PRO A 198 -17.64 12.36 18.11
CA PRO A 198 -18.25 13.57 18.66
C PRO A 198 -19.64 13.90 18.08
N ILE A 199 -20.04 13.21 17.01
CA ILE A 199 -21.35 13.34 16.36
C ILE A 199 -22.38 12.43 17.04
N CYS A 200 -22.00 11.19 17.36
CA CYS A 200 -22.93 10.18 17.90
C CYS A 200 -22.85 10.06 19.42
N LEU A 201 -21.74 10.50 20.04
CA LEU A 201 -21.42 10.44 21.47
C LEU A 201 -21.57 9.05 22.13
N THR A 202 -21.70 7.99 21.33
CA THR A 202 -22.01 6.63 21.78
C THR A 202 -21.11 5.57 21.13
N ASN A 203 -20.74 5.75 19.85
CA ASN A 203 -19.96 4.75 19.12
C ASN A 203 -18.44 4.99 19.25
N PRO A 204 -17.66 3.93 19.50
CA PRO A 204 -16.20 4.00 19.52
C PRO A 204 -15.62 4.21 18.11
N LYS A 205 -14.51 4.95 18.01
CA LYS A 205 -13.74 5.06 16.76
C LYS A 205 -13.03 3.73 16.47
N ASP A 206 -13.59 2.91 15.58
CA ASP A 206 -12.89 1.76 15.01
C ASP A 206 -12.18 2.13 13.70
N MET A 207 -10.96 1.61 13.51
CA MET A 207 -10.00 2.01 12.47
C MET A 207 -10.38 1.58 11.06
N ALA A 208 -11.42 0.74 10.89
CA ALA A 208 -11.81 0.22 9.58
C ALA A 208 -12.98 0.98 8.91
N PHE A 209 -13.99 1.44 9.66
CA PHE A 209 -15.21 2.04 9.05
C PHE A 209 -15.81 3.24 9.82
N GLY A 210 -15.24 3.66 10.94
CA GLY A 210 -15.75 4.82 11.71
C GLY A 210 -17.24 4.71 12.12
N CYS A 211 -17.83 5.84 12.53
CA CYS A 211 -19.27 5.94 12.89
C CYS A 211 -20.19 6.19 11.67
N GLY A 212 -19.69 6.09 10.43
CA GLY A 212 -20.50 6.22 9.21
C GLY A 212 -21.06 7.62 8.90
N HIS A 213 -20.61 8.67 9.59
CA HIS A 213 -20.98 10.06 9.28
C HIS A 213 -19.83 10.74 8.53
N GLN A 214 -20.11 11.25 7.33
CA GLN A 214 -19.20 12.06 6.53
C GLN A 214 -19.52 13.55 6.75
#